data_AF-A0A932CIR6-F1
#
_entry.id   AF-A0A932CIR6-F1
#
_cell.length_a   1.000
_cell.length_b   1.000
_cell.length_c   1.000
_cell.angle_alpha   90.00
_cell.angle_beta   90.00
_cell.angle_gamma   90.00
#
_symmetry.space_group_name_H-M   'P 1'
#
loop_
_entity.id
_entity.type
_entity.pdbx_description
1 polymer ?
#
loop_
_entity_poly.entity_id
_entity_poly.type
_entity_poly.pdbx_seq_one_letter_code
_entity_poly.pdbx_strand_id
1 'polypeptide(L)'
;MAHKRDIWKLAAFGLLVLALAVVVACGGVSQTEFDAAKKDAADQAQKAAALQQQLSSNIQQLSQLQQQVAAKEGDVKKAQDQLAAKEKELDDLQKAAGKLAGATVLQYSKIVPTPTPRPTPTPLPAGVTPPPAAKPDAAFLNEVLPFAIYAETLGTTSVSKYGYAAYGYNEFSLCNPQAIFNRGSKLVWRFEVIDTSTGKRITSEEGATVKVKVPGIDAMTARYSKRAGVGPWTWAVGWDIPPDYPLGSLDWSITVATKDGRNYEWRPPFVNKPGTETSRPEDSRVQIVP
;
A
#
# COMPACT_ATOMS: atom_id res chain seq x y z
N MET A 1 9.37 47.59 -18.28
CA MET A 1 8.45 48.76 -18.21
C MET A 1 7.68 48.79 -16.88
N ALA A 2 8.35 48.65 -15.73
CA ALA A 2 7.67 48.57 -14.41
C ALA A 2 8.26 49.51 -13.34
N HIS A 3 9.05 50.52 -13.72
CA HIS A 3 9.76 51.39 -12.78
C HIS A 3 9.22 52.84 -12.72
N LYS A 4 8.29 53.21 -13.61
CA LYS A 4 7.73 54.59 -13.68
C LYS A 4 6.47 54.81 -12.84
N ARG A 5 5.78 53.76 -12.38
CA ARG A 5 4.52 53.88 -11.62
C ARG A 5 4.70 54.16 -10.13
N ASP A 6 5.87 53.91 -9.56
CA ASP A 6 6.10 54.08 -8.12
C ASP A 6 6.63 55.47 -7.75
N ILE A 7 7.34 56.13 -8.67
CA ILE A 7 7.83 57.51 -8.48
C ILE A 7 6.66 58.51 -8.42
N TRP A 8 5.57 58.24 -9.14
CA TRP A 8 4.37 59.09 -9.14
C TRP A 8 3.59 59.03 -7.82
N LYS A 9 3.63 57.90 -7.10
CA LYS A 9 2.94 57.74 -5.82
C LYS A 9 3.67 58.43 -4.66
N LEU A 10 5.00 58.50 -4.71
CA LEU A 10 5.82 59.22 -3.73
C LEU A 10 5.71 60.75 -3.89
N ALA A 11 5.63 61.26 -5.14
CA ALA A 11 5.40 62.68 -5.40
C ALA A 11 3.99 63.15 -4.98
N ALA A 12 2.97 62.30 -5.15
CA ALA A 12 1.60 62.60 -4.74
C ALA A 12 1.42 62.66 -3.21
N PHE A 13 2.16 61.84 -2.45
CA PHE A 13 2.15 61.89 -0.98
C PHE A 13 2.87 63.12 -0.42
N GLY A 14 4.00 63.53 -1.03
CA GLY A 14 4.72 64.75 -0.64
C GLY A 14 3.91 66.03 -0.86
N LEU A 15 3.14 66.10 -1.95
CA LEU A 15 2.25 67.23 -2.26
C LEU A 15 1.00 67.27 -1.36
N LEU A 16 0.50 66.12 -0.91
CA LEU A 16 -0.64 66.05 0.01
C LEU A 16 -0.27 66.52 1.42
N VAL A 17 0.94 66.20 1.90
CA VAL A 17 1.45 66.68 3.20
C VAL A 17 1.74 68.19 3.16
N LEU A 18 2.21 68.72 2.02
CA LEU A 18 2.42 70.16 1.84
C LEU A 18 1.10 70.94 1.70
N ALA A 19 0.09 70.36 1.05
CA ALA A 19 -1.25 70.96 0.93
C ALA A 19 -2.01 70.97 2.26
N LEU A 20 -1.79 69.98 3.14
CA LEU A 20 -2.36 69.99 4.50
C LEU A 20 -1.79 71.11 5.38
N ALA A 21 -0.56 71.57 5.13
CA ALA A 21 0.06 72.67 5.87
C ALA A 21 -0.47 74.05 5.45
N VAL A 22 -1.04 74.19 4.24
CA VAL A 22 -1.56 75.48 3.71
C VAL A 22 -3.05 75.69 4.02
N VAL A 23 -3.82 74.65 4.31
CA VAL A 23 -5.26 74.75 4.66
C VAL A 23 -5.49 75.14 6.14
N VAL A 24 -4.46 75.12 6.98
CA VAL A 24 -4.53 75.56 8.40
C VAL A 24 -4.75 77.08 8.54
N ALA A 25 -4.72 77.84 7.45
CA ALA A 25 -4.90 79.28 7.50
C ALA A 25 -6.37 79.78 7.51
N CYS A 26 -7.39 78.98 7.15
CA CYS A 26 -8.77 79.50 7.05
C CYS A 26 -9.93 78.54 7.41
N GLY A 27 -9.68 77.35 7.95
CA GLY A 27 -10.74 76.47 8.44
C GLY A 27 -10.25 75.68 9.64
N GLY A 28 -10.74 76.02 10.83
CA GLY A 28 -10.29 75.43 12.09
C GLY A 28 -10.59 73.93 12.14
N VAL A 29 -9.57 73.12 11.88
CA VAL A 29 -9.55 71.72 12.28
C VAL A 29 -9.62 71.70 13.80
N SER A 30 -10.61 71.00 14.35
CA SER A 30 -10.74 70.90 15.80
C SER A 30 -9.54 70.13 16.37
N GLN A 31 -9.11 70.49 17.59
CA GLN A 31 -8.00 69.80 18.27
C GLN A 31 -8.20 68.26 18.29
N THR A 32 -9.45 67.82 18.40
CA THR A 32 -9.88 66.43 18.34
C THR A 32 -9.62 65.75 17.00
N GLU A 33 -9.83 66.43 15.87
CA GLU A 33 -9.54 65.88 14.54
C GLU A 33 -8.03 65.78 14.28
N PHE A 34 -7.24 66.73 14.79
CA PHE A 34 -5.78 66.68 14.74
C PHE A 34 -5.23 65.50 15.56
N ASP A 35 -5.72 65.31 16.79
CA ASP A 35 -5.29 64.22 17.65
C ASP A 35 -5.68 62.85 17.08
N ALA A 36 -6.86 62.75 16.44
CA ALA A 36 -7.28 61.55 15.71
C ALA A 36 -6.38 61.25 14.51
N ALA A 37 -6.07 62.25 13.68
CA ALA A 37 -5.17 62.09 12.53
C ALA A 37 -3.75 61.70 12.95
N LYS A 38 -3.25 62.24 14.07
CA LYS A 38 -1.95 61.87 14.65
C LYS A 38 -1.93 60.41 15.12
N LYS A 39 -3.03 59.94 15.72
CA LYS A 39 -3.18 58.54 16.12
C LYS A 39 -3.23 57.60 14.92
N ASP A 40 -4.01 57.94 13.89
CA ASP A 40 -4.10 57.15 12.66
C ASP A 40 -2.76 57.07 11.92
N ALA A 41 -1.99 58.16 11.89
CA ALA A 41 -0.64 58.16 11.31
C ALA A 41 0.33 57.25 12.10
N ALA A 42 0.24 57.24 13.43
CA ALA A 42 1.02 56.33 14.26
C ALA A 42 0.63 54.86 14.05
N ASP A 43 -0.66 54.56 13.96
CA ASP A 43 -1.17 53.21 13.69
C ASP A 43 -0.78 52.72 12.29
N GLN A 44 -0.79 53.60 11.29
CA GLN A 44 -0.30 53.28 9.94
C GLN A 44 1.22 53.03 9.92
N ALA A 45 2.00 53.83 10.64
CA ALA A 45 3.44 53.63 10.75
C ALA A 45 3.78 52.27 11.41
N GLN A 46 3.03 51.88 12.44
CA GLN A 46 3.18 50.57 13.08
C GLN A 46 2.81 49.41 12.14
N LYS A 47 1.71 49.53 11.38
CA LYS A 47 1.33 48.53 10.37
C LYS A 47 2.38 48.40 9.27
N ALA A 48 2.95 49.52 8.81
CA ALA A 48 4.02 49.51 7.81
C ALA A 48 5.28 48.81 8.34
N ALA A 49 5.67 49.08 9.59
CA ALA A 49 6.81 48.40 10.23
C ALA A 49 6.56 46.89 10.39
N ALA A 50 5.35 46.48 10.81
CA ALA A 50 4.99 45.07 10.94
C ALA A 50 5.01 44.34 9.59
N LEU A 51 4.48 44.96 8.53
CA LEU A 51 4.53 44.41 7.16
C LEU A 51 5.97 44.30 6.65
N GLN A 52 6.81 45.30 6.91
CA GLN A 52 8.22 45.27 6.54
C GLN A 52 8.97 44.14 7.25
N GLN A 53 8.66 43.89 8.53
CA GLN A 53 9.19 42.78 9.28
C GLN A 53 8.72 41.43 8.72
N GLN A 54 7.43 41.28 8.40
CA GLN A 54 6.89 40.07 7.76
C GLN A 54 7.54 39.78 6.41
N LEU A 55 7.73 40.81 5.57
CA LEU A 55 8.41 40.65 4.28
C LEU A 55 9.84 40.16 4.45
N SER A 56 10.59 40.71 5.42
CA SER A 56 11.96 40.25 5.70
C SER A 56 12.03 38.79 6.14
N SER A 57 11.09 38.36 7.00
CA SER A 57 10.96 36.96 7.43
C SER A 57 10.62 36.04 6.27
N ASN A 58 9.67 36.43 5.42
CA ASN A 58 9.28 35.62 4.27
C ASN A 58 10.41 35.51 3.24
N ILE A 59 11.19 36.57 3.01
CA ILE A 59 12.37 36.53 2.13
C ILE A 59 13.42 35.54 2.67
N GLN A 60 13.67 35.54 3.98
CA GLN A 60 14.58 34.58 4.61
C GLN A 60 14.08 33.13 4.46
N GLN A 61 12.78 32.88 4.69
CA GLN A 61 12.18 31.57 4.49
C GLN A 61 12.30 31.08 3.04
N LEU A 62 12.04 31.96 2.06
CA LEU A 62 12.19 31.63 0.64
C LEU A 62 13.65 31.28 0.29
N SER A 63 14.61 32.01 0.84
CA SER A 63 16.03 31.69 0.64
C SER A 63 16.41 30.33 1.22
N GLN A 64 15.90 29.98 2.40
CA GLN A 64 16.12 28.67 3.01
C GLN A 64 15.47 27.55 2.19
N LEU A 65 14.23 27.73 1.73
CA LEU A 65 13.56 26.76 0.88
C LEU A 65 14.31 26.54 -0.43
N GLN A 66 14.83 27.61 -1.04
CA GLN A 66 15.63 27.51 -2.26
C GLN A 66 16.91 26.69 -2.05
N GLN A 67 17.59 26.85 -0.92
CA GLN A 67 18.76 26.04 -0.57
C GLN A 67 18.39 24.56 -0.32
N GLN A 68 17.25 24.30 0.33
CA GLN A 68 16.77 22.94 0.54
C GLN A 68 16.40 22.24 -0.77
N VAL A 69 15.78 22.96 -1.71
CA VAL A 69 15.47 22.43 -3.05
C VAL A 69 16.76 22.06 -3.78
N ALA A 70 17.76 22.94 -3.79
CA ALA A 70 19.05 22.66 -4.44
C ALA A 70 19.77 21.44 -3.81
N ALA A 71 19.70 21.28 -2.48
CA ALA A 71 20.26 20.10 -1.81
C ALA A 71 19.53 18.81 -2.23
N LYS A 72 18.19 18.83 -2.24
CA LYS A 72 17.36 17.69 -2.67
C LYS A 72 17.55 17.35 -4.15
N GLU A 73 17.72 18.34 -5.01
CA GLU A 73 18.06 18.12 -6.43
C GLU A 73 19.39 17.40 -6.58
N GLY A 74 20.40 17.74 -5.76
CA GLY A 74 21.66 17.03 -5.70
C GLY A 74 21.52 15.57 -5.27
N ASP A 75 20.68 15.30 -4.27
CA ASP A 75 20.42 13.93 -3.80
C ASP A 75 19.62 13.11 -4.81
N VAL A 76 18.65 13.72 -5.50
CA VAL A 76 17.92 13.09 -6.63
C VAL A 76 18.89 12.73 -7.75
N LYS A 77 19.84 13.61 -8.09
CA LYS A 77 20.86 13.32 -9.10
C LYS A 77 21.74 12.13 -8.70
N LYS A 78 22.19 12.07 -7.44
CA LYS A 78 22.95 10.92 -6.93
C LYS A 78 22.15 9.62 -7.00
N ALA A 79 20.86 9.67 -6.64
CA ALA A 79 19.97 8.51 -6.73
C ALA A 79 19.76 8.06 -8.18
N GLN A 80 19.64 9.00 -9.13
CA GLN A 80 19.57 8.68 -10.56
C GLN A 80 20.87 8.04 -11.07
N ASP A 81 22.03 8.55 -10.67
CA ASP A 81 23.33 7.99 -11.06
C ASP A 81 23.50 6.57 -10.47
N GLN A 82 23.06 6.34 -9.23
CA GLN A 82 23.03 5.01 -8.60
C GLN A 82 22.08 4.05 -9.32
N LEU A 83 20.90 4.53 -9.73
CA LEU A 83 19.93 3.73 -10.47
C LEU A 83 20.49 3.33 -11.84
N ALA A 84 21.08 4.26 -12.58
CA ALA A 84 21.73 3.98 -13.86
C ALA A 84 22.89 3.00 -13.73
N ALA A 85 23.68 3.08 -12.66
CA ALA A 85 24.72 2.11 -12.35
C ALA A 85 24.14 0.71 -12.07
N LYS A 86 23.04 0.63 -11.32
CA LYS A 86 22.33 -0.62 -11.02
C LYS A 86 21.65 -1.23 -12.24
N GLU A 87 21.08 -0.41 -13.13
CA GLU A 87 20.52 -0.85 -14.40
C GLU A 87 21.60 -1.46 -15.31
N LYS A 88 22.79 -0.84 -15.36
CA LYS A 88 23.93 -1.42 -16.08
C LYS A 88 24.40 -2.74 -15.47
N GLU A 89 24.46 -2.83 -14.14
CA GLU A 89 24.78 -4.09 -13.43
C GLU A 89 23.74 -5.18 -13.76
N LEU A 90 22.46 -4.80 -13.87
CA LEU A 90 21.39 -5.72 -14.22
C LEU A 90 21.45 -6.17 -15.69
N ASP A 91 21.80 -5.28 -16.62
CA ASP A 91 22.02 -5.61 -18.03
C ASP A 91 23.25 -6.54 -18.20
N ASP A 92 24.33 -6.30 -17.46
CA ASP A 92 25.51 -7.17 -17.44
C ASP A 92 25.18 -8.55 -16.85
N LEU A 93 24.39 -8.60 -15.76
CA LEU A 93 23.87 -9.84 -15.19
C LEU A 93 22.91 -10.56 -16.13
N GLN A 94 22.05 -9.83 -16.86
CA GLN A 94 21.11 -10.40 -17.82
C GLN A 94 21.83 -10.93 -19.06
N LYS A 95 22.91 -10.27 -19.51
CA LYS A 95 23.82 -10.80 -20.55
C LYS A 95 24.60 -12.02 -20.06
N ALA A 96 25.05 -12.04 -18.82
CA ALA A 96 25.66 -13.22 -18.20
C ALA A 96 24.65 -14.37 -18.08
N ALA A 97 23.42 -14.09 -17.66
CA ALA A 97 22.31 -15.02 -17.60
C ALA A 97 21.85 -15.47 -19.00
N GLY A 98 21.94 -14.61 -20.01
CA GLY A 98 21.65 -14.93 -21.42
C GLY A 98 22.74 -15.82 -22.05
N LYS A 99 24.01 -15.62 -21.68
CA LYS A 99 25.10 -16.57 -21.97
C LYS A 99 24.90 -17.91 -21.26
N LEU A 100 24.29 -17.91 -20.07
CA LEU A 100 23.79 -19.10 -19.38
C LEU A 100 22.45 -19.63 -19.95
N ALA A 101 21.67 -18.84 -20.70
CA ALA A 101 20.43 -19.31 -21.33
C ALA A 101 20.69 -20.09 -22.63
N GLY A 102 21.88 -19.91 -23.23
CA GLY A 102 22.45 -20.85 -24.21
C GLY A 102 23.05 -22.11 -23.59
N ALA A 103 23.15 -22.15 -22.25
CA ALA A 103 23.62 -23.27 -21.46
C ALA A 103 22.60 -23.53 -20.32
N THR A 104 21.37 -23.92 -20.70
CA THR A 104 20.25 -24.20 -19.81
C THR A 104 20.67 -24.73 -18.43
N VAL A 105 20.64 -23.86 -17.42
CA VAL A 105 20.87 -24.27 -16.03
C VAL A 105 19.86 -23.60 -15.11
N LEU A 106 18.85 -24.39 -14.77
CA LEU A 106 18.13 -24.36 -13.49
C LEU A 106 19.17 -24.49 -12.36
N GLN A 107 19.43 -23.43 -11.59
CA GLN A 107 20.26 -23.55 -10.38
C GLN A 107 19.65 -22.78 -9.20
N TYR A 108 18.68 -23.44 -8.57
CA TYR A 108 18.64 -23.56 -7.11
C TYR A 108 18.60 -25.04 -6.66
N SER A 109 19.15 -25.91 -7.49
CA SER A 109 19.53 -27.26 -7.08
C SER A 109 21.05 -27.23 -6.92
N LYS A 110 21.56 -27.65 -5.75
CA LYS A 110 22.91 -28.20 -5.68
C LYS A 110 23.08 -29.11 -6.89
N ILE A 111 24.16 -28.94 -7.68
CA ILE A 111 24.51 -29.91 -8.71
C ILE A 111 24.83 -31.20 -7.96
N VAL A 112 23.80 -32.03 -7.78
CA VAL A 112 24.01 -33.46 -7.64
C VAL A 112 24.64 -33.85 -8.98
N PRO A 113 25.85 -34.45 -8.99
CA PRO A 113 26.44 -34.93 -10.24
C PRO A 113 25.37 -35.68 -11.00
N THR A 114 25.24 -35.40 -12.31
CA THR A 114 24.31 -36.08 -13.22
C THR A 114 24.27 -37.55 -12.80
N PRO A 115 23.13 -38.05 -12.30
CA PRO A 115 23.03 -39.46 -11.95
C PRO A 115 23.50 -40.20 -13.18
N THR A 116 24.52 -41.03 -13.03
CA THR A 116 24.97 -41.95 -14.08
C THR A 116 23.70 -42.49 -14.73
N PRO A 117 23.56 -42.46 -16.08
CA PRO A 117 22.33 -42.83 -16.75
C PRO A 117 21.76 -44.05 -16.06
N ARG A 118 20.57 -43.90 -15.45
CA ARG A 118 19.97 -44.97 -14.67
C ARG A 118 20.08 -46.20 -15.56
N PRO A 119 20.76 -47.28 -15.12
CA PRO A 119 20.97 -48.43 -15.98
C PRO A 119 19.61 -48.79 -16.55
N THR A 120 19.52 -48.82 -17.88
CA THR A 120 18.31 -49.27 -18.57
C THR A 120 17.90 -50.55 -17.87
N PRO A 121 16.69 -50.63 -17.29
CA PRO A 121 16.27 -51.81 -16.56
C PRO A 121 16.57 -53.01 -17.44
N THR A 122 17.44 -53.91 -16.95
CA THR A 122 17.71 -55.16 -17.65
C THR A 122 16.35 -55.77 -17.94
N PRO A 123 16.03 -56.07 -19.21
CA PRO A 123 14.77 -56.72 -19.55
C PRO A 123 14.61 -57.91 -18.63
N LEU A 124 13.49 -57.95 -17.91
CA LEU A 124 13.17 -59.10 -17.07
C LEU A 124 13.27 -60.36 -17.94
N PRO A 125 13.84 -61.47 -17.41
CA PRO A 125 13.87 -62.73 -18.13
C PRO A 125 12.46 -63.07 -18.64
N ALA A 126 12.37 -63.64 -19.84
CA ALA A 126 11.10 -64.04 -20.42
C ALA A 126 10.33 -64.93 -19.42
N GLY A 127 9.11 -64.52 -19.06
CA GLY A 127 8.26 -65.22 -18.09
C GLY A 127 8.22 -64.63 -16.68
N VAL A 128 8.99 -63.57 -16.38
CA VAL A 128 8.94 -62.90 -15.07
C VAL A 128 8.07 -61.65 -15.15
N THR A 129 6.92 -61.66 -14.48
CA THR A 129 6.09 -60.46 -14.30
C THR A 129 6.74 -59.52 -13.28
N PRO A 130 6.87 -58.21 -13.58
CA PRO A 130 7.35 -57.26 -12.59
C PRO A 130 6.44 -57.30 -11.35
N PRO A 131 6.99 -57.15 -10.14
CA PRO A 131 6.16 -56.95 -8.96
C PRO A 131 5.27 -55.72 -9.19
N PRO A 132 3.98 -55.77 -8.76
CA PRO A 132 3.06 -54.65 -8.91
C PRO A 132 3.68 -53.36 -8.36
N ALA A 133 3.53 -52.25 -9.08
CA ALA A 133 3.96 -50.95 -8.58
C ALA A 133 3.36 -50.72 -7.19
N ALA A 134 4.21 -50.36 -6.22
CA ALA A 134 3.76 -50.03 -4.89
C ALA A 134 2.71 -48.92 -4.97
N LYS A 135 1.49 -49.21 -4.51
CA LYS A 135 0.47 -48.17 -4.34
C LYS A 135 0.96 -47.21 -3.26
N PRO A 136 0.85 -45.88 -3.43
CA PRO A 136 1.03 -44.96 -2.33
C PRO A 136 0.12 -45.39 -1.18
N ASP A 137 0.62 -45.34 0.06
CA ASP A 137 -0.25 -45.56 1.21
C ASP A 137 -1.46 -44.63 1.12
N ALA A 138 -2.64 -45.11 1.51
CA ALA A 138 -3.86 -44.32 1.52
C ALA A 138 -3.70 -43.00 2.30
N ALA A 139 -2.77 -42.96 3.25
CA ALA A 139 -2.38 -41.75 3.98
C ALA A 139 -1.79 -40.61 3.13
N PHE A 140 -1.28 -40.89 1.92
CA PHE A 140 -0.80 -39.89 0.96
C PHE A 140 -1.90 -39.40 0.01
N LEU A 141 -3.01 -40.12 -0.07
CA LEU A 141 -4.18 -39.71 -0.82
C LEU A 141 -5.06 -38.87 0.11
N ASN A 142 -4.75 -37.58 0.23
CA ASN A 142 -5.66 -36.65 0.89
C ASN A 142 -7.02 -36.71 0.19
N GLU A 143 -8.12 -36.75 0.95
CA GLU A 143 -9.45 -36.64 0.39
C GLU A 143 -9.53 -35.37 -0.47
N VAL A 144 -10.06 -35.51 -1.69
CA VAL A 144 -10.30 -34.36 -2.56
C VAL A 144 -11.40 -33.53 -1.91
N LEU A 145 -11.02 -32.40 -1.33
CA LEU A 145 -11.96 -31.46 -0.72
C LEU A 145 -13.01 -31.02 -1.76
N PRO A 146 -14.28 -30.78 -1.37
CA PRO A 146 -15.34 -30.41 -2.32
C PRO A 146 -15.06 -29.09 -3.05
N PHE A 147 -14.27 -28.22 -2.43
CA PHE A 147 -13.82 -26.96 -3.02
C PHE A 147 -12.32 -26.77 -2.83
N ALA A 148 -11.65 -26.32 -3.89
CA ALA A 148 -10.32 -25.74 -3.82
C ALA A 148 -10.45 -24.23 -3.65
N ILE A 149 -9.80 -23.67 -2.63
CA ILE A 149 -9.83 -22.24 -2.32
C ILE A 149 -8.41 -21.69 -2.34
N TYR A 150 -8.19 -20.68 -3.17
CA TYR A 150 -7.01 -19.84 -3.13
C TYR A 150 -7.39 -18.50 -2.51
N ALA A 151 -6.74 -18.12 -1.42
CA ALA A 151 -7.06 -16.90 -0.70
C ALA A 151 -5.80 -16.09 -0.37
N GLU A 152 -5.93 -14.77 -0.52
CA GLU A 152 -4.93 -13.78 -0.18
C GLU A 152 -5.53 -12.77 0.79
N THR A 153 -4.72 -12.31 1.73
CA THR A 153 -4.99 -11.11 2.53
C THR A 153 -4.23 -9.94 1.96
N LEU A 154 -4.88 -8.79 1.84
CA LEU A 154 -4.36 -7.63 1.16
C LEU A 154 -4.46 -6.39 2.06
N GLY A 155 -3.42 -5.56 2.03
CA GLY A 155 -3.53 -4.17 2.45
C GLY A 155 -4.35 -3.35 1.47
N THR A 156 -4.86 -2.20 1.92
CA THR A 156 -5.64 -1.28 1.08
C THR A 156 -5.31 0.17 1.40
N THR A 157 -5.42 1.04 0.40
CA THR A 157 -5.29 2.50 0.58
C THR A 157 -6.56 3.15 1.10
N SER A 158 -7.67 2.39 1.15
CA SER A 158 -8.91 2.88 1.76
C SER A 158 -8.72 3.06 3.26
N VAL A 159 -8.99 4.26 3.74
CA VAL A 159 -9.02 4.55 5.17
C VAL A 159 -10.08 3.66 5.83
N SER A 160 -9.73 3.08 6.99
CA SER A 160 -10.69 2.33 7.78
C SER A 160 -11.77 3.25 8.34
N LYS A 161 -12.88 2.68 8.83
CA LYS A 161 -13.89 3.47 9.56
C LYS A 161 -13.36 4.18 10.81
N TYR A 162 -12.18 3.78 11.30
CA TYR A 162 -11.52 4.36 12.47
C TYR A 162 -10.54 5.49 12.09
N GLY A 163 -10.41 5.84 10.81
CA GLY A 163 -9.55 6.92 10.35
C GLY A 163 -8.08 6.54 10.11
N TYR A 164 -7.72 5.25 10.23
CA TYR A 164 -6.36 4.77 9.97
C TYR A 164 -6.24 4.23 8.54
N ALA A 165 -5.15 4.59 7.86
CA ALA A 165 -4.74 3.91 6.62
C ALA A 165 -4.03 2.58 6.96
N ALA A 166 -4.04 1.62 6.03
CA ALA A 166 -3.38 0.34 6.23
C ALA A 166 -1.87 0.45 6.51
N TYR A 167 -1.23 1.52 6.05
CA TYR A 167 0.20 1.75 6.22
C TYR A 167 0.52 3.25 6.31
N GLY A 168 1.53 3.59 7.12
CA GLY A 168 2.12 4.92 7.14
C GLY A 168 2.83 5.22 5.82
N TYR A 169 2.32 6.22 5.09
CA TYR A 169 3.05 7.13 4.19
C TYR A 169 4.13 6.54 3.26
N ASN A 170 3.87 5.40 2.63
CA ASN A 170 4.60 4.91 1.46
C ASN A 170 3.55 4.63 0.36
N GLU A 171 3.45 5.56 -0.58
CA GLU A 171 2.27 5.82 -1.43
C GLU A 171 2.01 4.86 -2.61
N PHE A 172 2.65 3.69 -2.75
CA PHE A 172 2.57 2.94 -4.02
C PHE A 172 2.19 1.45 -3.96
N SER A 173 1.81 0.90 -2.80
CA SER A 173 1.41 -0.52 -2.71
C SER A 173 -0.11 -0.73 -2.67
N LEU A 174 -0.79 -0.50 -3.81
CA LEU A 174 -2.24 -0.74 -3.96
C LEU A 174 -2.56 -2.25 -4.00
N CYS A 175 -3.21 -2.76 -2.95
CA CYS A 175 -3.76 -4.13 -2.88
C CYS A 175 -2.73 -5.25 -3.03
N ASN A 176 -1.58 -5.12 -2.36
CA ASN A 176 -0.54 -6.13 -2.33
C ASN A 176 -0.85 -7.20 -1.28
N PRO A 177 -0.55 -8.48 -1.55
CA PRO A 177 -0.59 -9.55 -0.56
C PRO A 177 0.27 -9.20 0.66
N GLN A 178 -0.35 -9.24 1.82
CA GLN A 178 0.27 -8.93 3.10
C GLN A 178 -0.16 -9.91 4.18
N ALA A 179 0.76 -10.11 5.10
CA ALA A 179 0.67 -11.02 6.23
C ALA A 179 0.64 -10.26 7.57
N ILE A 180 0.77 -8.93 7.57
CA ILE A 180 0.92 -8.12 8.78
C ILE A 180 0.01 -6.91 8.63
N PHE A 181 -0.81 -6.67 9.65
CA PHE A 181 -1.80 -5.58 9.67
C PHE A 181 -1.78 -4.88 11.04
N ASN A 182 -1.84 -3.55 11.03
CA ASN A 182 -1.95 -2.78 12.27
C ASN A 182 -3.38 -2.81 12.80
N ARG A 183 -3.57 -2.64 14.11
CA ARG A 183 -4.89 -2.31 14.66
C ARG A 183 -5.41 -0.99 14.09
N GLY A 184 -6.74 -0.86 14.05
CA GLY A 184 -7.40 0.28 13.43
C GLY A 184 -7.35 0.27 11.90
N SER A 185 -6.55 -0.58 11.26
CA SER A 185 -6.39 -0.61 9.80
C SER A 185 -7.48 -1.43 9.07
N LYS A 186 -7.44 -1.44 7.74
CA LYS A 186 -8.37 -2.23 6.92
C LYS A 186 -7.64 -3.40 6.25
N LEU A 187 -8.12 -4.61 6.51
CA LEU A 187 -7.70 -5.85 5.86
C LEU A 187 -8.72 -6.22 4.78
N VAL A 188 -8.26 -6.76 3.66
CA VAL A 188 -9.14 -7.32 2.62
C VAL A 188 -8.78 -8.77 2.37
N TRP A 189 -9.75 -9.67 2.47
CA TRP A 189 -9.60 -11.01 1.90
C TRP A 189 -10.04 -10.99 0.44
N ARG A 190 -9.24 -11.58 -0.43
CA ARG A 190 -9.56 -11.83 -1.83
C ARG A 190 -9.31 -13.29 -2.13
N PHE A 191 -10.26 -13.96 -2.76
CA PHE A 191 -10.15 -15.39 -2.99
C PHE A 191 -10.95 -15.89 -4.19
N GLU A 192 -10.58 -17.08 -4.66
CA GLU A 192 -11.30 -17.88 -5.64
C GLU A 192 -11.81 -19.16 -4.99
N VAL A 193 -12.97 -19.62 -5.43
CA VAL A 193 -13.56 -20.89 -5.00
C VAL A 193 -13.79 -21.73 -6.26
N ILE A 194 -13.18 -22.91 -6.32
CA ILE A 194 -13.27 -23.84 -7.43
C ILE A 194 -13.92 -25.12 -6.94
N ASP A 195 -15.00 -25.56 -7.58
CA ASP A 195 -15.59 -26.86 -7.36
C ASP A 195 -14.66 -27.93 -7.91
N THR A 196 -14.17 -28.82 -7.05
CA THR A 196 -13.19 -29.84 -7.45
C THR A 196 -13.79 -30.96 -8.28
N SER A 197 -15.12 -31.17 -8.20
CA SER A 197 -15.80 -32.18 -9.00
C SER A 197 -16.02 -31.74 -10.45
N THR A 198 -16.18 -30.43 -10.69
CA THR A 198 -16.45 -29.88 -12.03
C THR A 198 -15.29 -29.06 -12.60
N GLY A 199 -14.32 -28.66 -11.77
CA GLY A 199 -13.26 -27.72 -12.12
C GLY A 199 -13.74 -26.28 -12.35
N LYS A 200 -15.01 -25.96 -12.09
CA LYS A 200 -15.61 -24.65 -12.35
C LYS A 200 -15.47 -23.72 -11.15
N ARG A 201 -15.35 -22.40 -11.44
CA ARG A 201 -15.40 -21.37 -10.40
C ARG A 201 -16.82 -21.21 -9.88
N ILE A 202 -16.96 -21.21 -8.56
CA ILE A 202 -18.20 -20.91 -7.87
C ILE A 202 -18.39 -19.39 -7.79
N THR A 203 -19.54 -18.91 -8.27
CA THR A 203 -19.85 -17.48 -8.37
C THR A 203 -21.18 -17.12 -7.69
N SER A 204 -21.40 -15.82 -7.44
CA SER A 204 -22.68 -15.35 -6.91
C SER A 204 -23.85 -15.51 -7.90
N GLU A 205 -23.59 -15.55 -9.21
CA GLU A 205 -24.63 -15.70 -10.24
C GLU A 205 -25.30 -17.08 -10.18
N GLU A 206 -24.58 -18.09 -9.70
CA GLU A 206 -25.07 -19.45 -9.49
C GLU A 206 -25.81 -19.62 -8.16
N GLY A 207 -25.99 -18.53 -7.40
CA GLY A 207 -26.65 -18.51 -6.09
C GLY A 207 -25.75 -18.91 -4.92
N ALA A 208 -24.43 -18.94 -5.11
CA ALA A 208 -23.52 -19.18 -4.01
C ALA A 208 -23.41 -17.96 -3.07
N THR A 209 -23.34 -18.23 -1.78
CA THR A 209 -23.03 -17.26 -0.73
C THR A 209 -21.72 -17.65 -0.08
N VAL A 210 -20.76 -16.72 -0.05
CA VAL A 210 -19.48 -16.94 0.61
C VAL A 210 -19.28 -15.91 1.71
N LYS A 211 -18.83 -16.36 2.88
CA LYS A 211 -18.58 -15.50 4.04
C LYS A 211 -17.19 -15.75 4.61
N VAL A 212 -16.59 -14.72 5.18
CA VAL A 212 -15.40 -14.83 6.01
C VAL A 212 -15.82 -14.75 7.47
N LYS A 213 -15.29 -15.65 8.29
CA LYS A 213 -15.46 -15.65 9.74
C LYS A 213 -14.15 -15.29 10.42
N VAL A 214 -14.24 -14.45 11.44
CA VAL A 214 -13.19 -14.18 12.41
C VAL A 214 -13.80 -14.45 13.79
N PRO A 215 -13.14 -15.18 14.70
CA PRO A 215 -13.68 -15.46 16.03
C PRO A 215 -14.08 -14.17 16.76
N GLY A 216 -15.26 -14.19 17.38
CA GLY A 216 -15.80 -13.04 18.12
C GLY A 216 -16.40 -11.92 17.25
N ILE A 217 -16.48 -12.11 15.93
CA ILE A 217 -17.03 -11.13 14.99
C ILE A 217 -18.11 -11.78 14.13
N ASP A 218 -19.15 -11.02 13.80
CA ASP A 218 -20.17 -11.45 12.85
C ASP A 218 -19.56 -11.83 11.50
N ALA A 219 -20.06 -12.92 10.92
CA ALA A 219 -19.59 -13.41 9.64
C ALA A 219 -19.83 -12.38 8.53
N MET A 220 -18.77 -12.02 7.83
CA MET A 220 -18.79 -10.97 6.80
C MET A 220 -19.07 -11.60 5.44
N THR A 221 -20.14 -11.17 4.79
CA THR A 221 -20.50 -11.66 3.45
C THR A 221 -19.56 -11.09 2.40
N ALA A 222 -18.93 -11.97 1.62
CA ALA A 222 -18.08 -11.59 0.51
C ALA A 222 -18.89 -11.24 -0.74
N ARG A 223 -18.37 -10.29 -1.51
CA ARG A 223 -18.93 -9.88 -2.79
C ARG A 223 -18.11 -10.45 -3.93
N TYR A 224 -18.77 -11.04 -4.92
CA TYR A 224 -18.13 -11.44 -6.17
C TYR A 224 -18.09 -10.25 -7.14
N SER A 225 -16.90 -9.78 -7.50
CA SER A 225 -16.76 -8.60 -8.38
C SER A 225 -15.38 -8.52 -9.06
N LYS A 226 -15.28 -7.69 -10.10
CA LYS A 226 -13.99 -7.32 -10.71
C LYS A 226 -13.27 -6.27 -9.86
N ARG A 227 -11.96 -6.45 -9.68
CA ARG A 227 -11.09 -5.41 -9.09
C ARG A 227 -11.16 -4.14 -9.94
N ALA A 228 -11.58 -3.02 -9.34
CA ALA A 228 -11.69 -1.71 -9.99
C ALA A 228 -12.40 -1.75 -11.36
N GLY A 229 -13.33 -2.68 -11.56
CA GLY A 229 -14.05 -2.87 -12.83
C GLY A 229 -13.27 -3.54 -13.97
N VAL A 230 -11.94 -3.65 -13.87
CA VAL A 230 -11.05 -4.12 -14.97
C VAL A 230 -10.28 -5.41 -14.66
N GLY A 231 -10.19 -5.82 -13.40
CA GLY A 231 -9.46 -7.01 -12.99
C GLY A 231 -10.25 -8.33 -13.09
N PRO A 232 -9.63 -9.46 -12.69
CA PRO A 232 -10.31 -10.74 -12.64
C PRO A 232 -11.49 -10.70 -11.66
N TRP A 233 -12.51 -11.51 -11.96
CA TRP A 233 -13.62 -11.75 -11.05
C TRP A 233 -13.13 -12.57 -9.87
N THR A 234 -13.32 -12.04 -8.67
CA THR A 234 -12.92 -12.68 -7.42
C THR A 234 -13.96 -12.41 -6.34
N TRP A 235 -13.99 -13.27 -5.33
CA TRP A 235 -14.67 -12.95 -4.08
C TRP A 235 -13.78 -12.00 -3.28
N ALA A 236 -14.38 -10.98 -2.69
CA ALA A 236 -13.67 -10.06 -1.81
C ALA A 236 -14.54 -9.60 -0.65
N VAL A 237 -13.90 -9.40 0.50
CA VAL A 237 -14.53 -8.77 1.67
C VAL A 237 -13.49 -7.98 2.46
N GLY A 238 -13.86 -6.79 2.89
CA GLY A 238 -13.02 -5.91 3.70
C GLY A 238 -13.47 -5.93 5.16
N TRP A 239 -12.50 -5.82 6.06
CA TRP A 239 -12.71 -5.72 7.50
C TRP A 239 -11.86 -4.60 8.08
N ASP A 240 -12.51 -3.70 8.81
CA ASP A 240 -11.84 -2.68 9.59
C ASP A 240 -11.48 -3.28 10.96
N ILE A 241 -10.19 -3.54 11.18
CA ILE A 241 -9.66 -4.13 12.40
C ILE A 241 -9.87 -3.14 13.56
N PRO A 242 -10.60 -3.51 14.63
CA PRO A 242 -10.78 -2.64 15.78
C PRO A 242 -9.44 -2.15 16.37
N PRO A 243 -9.33 -0.89 16.86
CA PRO A 243 -8.12 -0.38 17.51
C PRO A 243 -7.71 -1.18 18.76
N ASP A 244 -8.64 -1.91 19.36
CA ASP A 244 -8.50 -2.75 20.55
C ASP A 244 -8.47 -4.25 20.23
N TYR A 245 -8.44 -4.64 18.95
CA TYR A 245 -8.38 -6.06 18.57
C TYR A 245 -7.11 -6.73 19.14
N PRO A 246 -7.16 -7.99 19.61
CA PRO A 246 -6.00 -8.70 20.13
C PRO A 246 -4.82 -8.73 19.15
N LEU A 247 -3.61 -8.62 19.68
CA LEU A 247 -2.38 -8.76 18.90
C LEU A 247 -2.03 -10.23 18.67
N GLY A 248 -1.28 -10.51 17.61
CA GLY A 248 -0.81 -11.85 17.26
C GLY A 248 -1.54 -12.45 16.05
N SER A 249 -1.55 -13.77 15.98
CA SER A 249 -2.10 -14.52 14.84
C SER A 249 -3.61 -14.27 14.71
N LEU A 250 -4.06 -13.93 13.50
CA LEU A 250 -5.47 -13.78 13.18
C LEU A 250 -6.04 -15.12 12.73
N ASP A 251 -6.93 -15.71 13.53
CA ASP A 251 -7.72 -16.86 13.10
C ASP A 251 -8.86 -16.43 12.20
N TRP A 252 -9.00 -17.10 11.05
CA TRP A 252 -10.10 -16.86 10.13
C TRP A 252 -10.43 -18.08 9.28
N SER A 253 -11.66 -18.12 8.78
CA SER A 253 -12.13 -19.17 7.87
C SER A 253 -13.05 -18.60 6.78
N ILE A 254 -13.20 -19.34 5.68
CA ILE A 254 -14.14 -19.04 4.60
C ILE A 254 -15.22 -20.11 4.60
N THR A 255 -16.49 -19.70 4.72
CA THR A 255 -17.63 -20.60 4.53
C THR A 255 -18.24 -20.39 3.16
N VAL A 256 -18.35 -21.47 2.40
CA VAL A 256 -19.00 -21.54 1.09
C VAL A 256 -20.33 -22.25 1.25
N ALA A 257 -21.41 -21.61 0.84
CA ALA A 257 -22.74 -22.20 0.72
C ALA A 257 -23.20 -22.09 -0.74
N THR A 258 -23.43 -23.21 -1.42
CA THR A 258 -23.86 -23.25 -2.82
C THR A 258 -25.37 -23.50 -2.92
N LYS A 259 -25.97 -23.13 -4.06
CA LYS A 259 -27.41 -23.28 -4.32
C LYS A 259 -27.91 -24.73 -4.26
N ASP A 260 -27.03 -25.68 -4.59
CA ASP A 260 -27.31 -27.12 -4.49
C ASP A 260 -27.27 -27.67 -3.05
N GLY A 261 -27.08 -26.79 -2.05
CA GLY A 261 -27.12 -27.14 -0.63
C GLY A 261 -25.79 -27.60 -0.04
N ARG A 262 -24.70 -27.66 -0.82
CA ARG A 262 -23.37 -27.95 -0.25
C ARG A 262 -22.90 -26.78 0.61
N ASN A 263 -22.38 -27.13 1.78
CA ASN A 263 -21.81 -26.19 2.74
C ASN A 263 -20.42 -26.69 3.12
N TYR A 264 -19.42 -25.80 3.08
CA TYR A 264 -18.04 -26.13 3.41
C TYR A 264 -17.36 -24.98 4.13
N GLU A 265 -16.65 -25.28 5.21
CA GLU A 265 -15.77 -24.32 5.89
C GLU A 265 -14.32 -24.66 5.55
N TRP A 266 -13.68 -23.75 4.83
CA TRP A 266 -12.27 -23.81 4.53
C TRP A 266 -11.49 -22.98 5.54
N ARG A 267 -10.40 -23.54 6.05
CA ARG A 267 -9.41 -22.80 6.81
C ARG A 267 -8.12 -22.72 6.00
N PRO A 268 -7.37 -21.62 6.10
CA PRO A 268 -6.04 -21.53 5.51
C PRO A 268 -5.22 -22.75 5.92
N PRO A 269 -4.49 -23.40 4.99
CA PRO A 269 -3.67 -24.54 5.32
C PRO A 269 -2.58 -24.10 6.31
N PHE A 270 -2.75 -24.50 7.57
CA PHE A 270 -1.72 -24.37 8.59
C PHE A 270 -0.63 -25.39 8.29
N VAL A 271 0.63 -24.98 8.46
CA VAL A 271 1.74 -25.94 8.48
C VAL A 271 1.70 -26.61 9.86
N ASN A 272 0.74 -27.50 10.09
CA ASN A 272 0.79 -28.61 11.07
C ASN A 272 -0.47 -29.47 10.97
N LYS A 273 -0.27 -30.80 11.08
CA LYS A 273 -1.33 -31.81 11.07
C LYS A 273 -2.18 -31.71 12.35
N PRO A 274 -3.49 -32.05 12.29
CA PRO A 274 -4.22 -32.39 13.51
C PRO A 274 -3.59 -33.65 14.15
N GLY A 275 -3.19 -33.55 15.42
CA GLY A 275 -2.74 -34.70 16.23
C GLY A 275 -1.27 -34.74 16.67
N THR A 276 -0.45 -33.72 16.40
CA THR A 276 0.91 -33.62 16.99
C THR A 276 0.99 -32.40 17.91
N GLU A 277 0.71 -32.63 19.19
CA GLU A 277 0.69 -31.66 20.31
C GLU A 277 2.04 -31.01 20.66
N THR A 278 3.05 -31.01 19.78
CA THR A 278 4.43 -30.62 20.16
C THR A 278 5.08 -29.51 19.35
N SER A 279 4.34 -28.67 18.61
CA SER A 279 4.96 -27.46 18.04
C SER A 279 3.96 -26.32 17.90
N ARG A 280 4.35 -25.18 18.49
CA ARG A 280 3.81 -23.80 18.43
C ARG A 280 2.43 -23.61 17.76
N PRO A 281 1.49 -22.91 18.43
CA PRO A 281 0.15 -22.70 17.90
C PRO A 281 0.23 -22.01 16.54
N GLU A 282 -0.36 -22.68 15.54
CA GLU A 282 -1.37 -22.04 14.70
C GLU A 282 -0.94 -20.68 14.12
N ASP A 283 0.20 -20.62 13.42
CA ASP A 283 0.54 -19.43 12.65
C ASP A 283 -0.34 -19.38 11.40
N SER A 284 -1.53 -18.79 11.57
CA SER A 284 -2.07 -17.93 10.53
C SER A 284 -0.93 -17.09 9.97
N ARG A 285 -0.74 -17.11 8.64
CA ARG A 285 0.21 -16.19 8.00
C ARG A 285 -0.15 -14.73 8.26
N VAL A 286 -1.29 -14.44 8.89
CA VAL A 286 -1.78 -13.10 9.15
C VAL A 286 -1.57 -12.75 10.62
N GLN A 287 -0.84 -11.66 10.85
CA GLN A 287 -0.47 -11.15 12.17
C GLN A 287 -1.06 -9.75 12.37
N ILE A 288 -1.68 -9.53 13.53
CA ILE A 288 -2.11 -8.22 13.99
C ILE A 288 -1.03 -7.63 14.89
N VAL A 289 -0.52 -6.47 14.50
CA VAL A 289 0.55 -5.75 15.20
C VAL A 289 0.05 -4.41 15.76
N PRO A 290 0.80 -3.81 16.70
CA PRO A 290 0.36 -2.64 17.45
C PRO A 290 -0.23 -1.49 16.63
#